data_AF-A0A248VZF4-F1
#
_entry.id   AF-A0A248VZF4-F1
#
_cell.length_a   1.000
_cell.length_b   1.000
_cell.length_c   1.000
_cell.angle_alpha   90.00
_cell.angle_beta   90.00
_cell.angle_gamma   90.00
#
_symmetry.space_group_name_H-M   'P 1'
#
loop_
_entity.id
_entity.type
_entity.pdbx_description
1 polymer ?
#
loop_
_entity_poly.entity_id
_entity_poly.type
_entity_poly.pdbx_seq_one_letter_code
_entity_poly.pdbx_strand_id
1 'polypeptide(L)'
;MTDLVSSIQLSIEIVKKLRDLNDKLKDADFKMLLADLQGELADAKLEVVALKEKMADLLTKNADLTTKLETRTSEQPEPMEGGYKLGEKGPYCIACFEKEGKKILLPRAQSLHAHFGKYFCPVCKNHS
;
A
#
# COMPACT_ATOMS: atom_id res chain seq x y z
N MET A 1 -21.05 -9.81 6.65
CA MET A 1 -20.79 -8.37 6.50
C MET A 1 -21.74 -7.88 5.42
N THR A 2 -22.73 -7.06 5.77
CA THR A 2 -23.72 -6.55 4.81
C THR A 2 -23.03 -5.69 3.75
N ASP A 3 -23.32 -5.94 2.49
CA ASP A 3 -22.80 -5.12 1.40
C ASP A 3 -23.47 -3.73 1.49
N LEU A 4 -22.69 -2.70 1.84
CA LEU A 4 -23.18 -1.32 2.01
C LEU A 4 -23.96 -0.82 0.78
N VAL A 5 -23.56 -1.24 -0.43
CA VAL A 5 -24.24 -0.91 -1.69
C VAL A 5 -25.63 -1.55 -1.74
N SER A 6 -25.77 -2.79 -1.24
CA SER A 6 -27.05 -3.48 -1.15
C SER A 6 -27.98 -2.80 -0.14
N SER A 7 -27.46 -2.32 1.00
CA SER A 7 -28.25 -1.60 2.00
C SER A 7 -28.79 -0.28 1.43
N ILE A 8 -27.97 0.49 0.71
CA ILE A 8 -28.41 1.74 0.07
C ILE A 8 -29.44 1.45 -1.04
N GLN A 9 -29.24 0.37 -1.81
CA GLN A 9 -30.21 -0.06 -2.82
C GLN A 9 -31.57 -0.40 -2.20
N LEU A 10 -31.58 -1.09 -1.05
CA LEU A 10 -32.82 -1.37 -0.31
C LEU A 10 -33.49 -0.07 0.16
N SER A 11 -32.73 0.90 0.67
CA SER A 11 -33.28 2.22 1.03
C SER A 11 -33.92 2.94 -0.17
N ILE A 12 -33.28 2.90 -1.35
CA ILE A 12 -33.85 3.47 -2.59
C ILE A 12 -35.17 2.80 -2.95
N GLU A 13 -35.27 1.48 -2.81
CA GLU A 13 -36.52 0.74 -3.06
C GLU A 13 -37.62 1.09 -2.05
N ILE A 14 -37.28 1.32 -0.79
CA ILE A 14 -38.22 1.79 0.23
C ILE A 14 -38.74 3.18 -0.14
N VAL A 15 -37.86 4.11 -0.53
CA VAL A 15 -38.26 5.48 -0.94
C VAL A 15 -39.18 5.45 -2.16
N LYS A 16 -38.91 4.58 -3.15
CA LYS A 16 -39.82 4.37 -4.29
C LYS A 16 -41.20 3.89 -3.84
N LYS A 17 -41.26 2.89 -2.94
CA LYS A 17 -42.54 2.41 -2.38
C LYS A 17 -43.28 3.51 -1.62
N LEU A 18 -42.58 4.35 -0.85
CA LEU A 18 -43.17 5.49 -0.16
C LEU A 18 -43.74 6.53 -1.14
N ARG A 19 -43.06 6.77 -2.26
CA ARG A 19 -43.52 7.66 -3.33
C ARG A 19 -44.81 7.13 -3.97
N ASP A 20 -44.84 5.85 -4.31
CA ASP A 20 -46.01 5.18 -4.90
C ASP A 20 -47.23 5.22 -3.95
N LEU A 21 -47.00 5.12 -2.63
CA LEU A 21 -48.04 5.27 -1.61
C LEU A 21 -48.52 6.73 -1.49
N ASN A 22 -47.62 7.70 -1.58
CA ASN A 22 -47.95 9.13 -1.48
C ASN A 22 -48.66 9.68 -2.73
N ASP A 23 -48.57 9.03 -3.88
CA ASP A 23 -49.35 9.42 -5.06
C ASP A 23 -50.86 9.39 -4.81
N LYS A 24 -51.31 8.66 -3.77
CA LYS A 24 -52.69 8.67 -3.28
C LYS A 24 -53.04 9.88 -2.40
N LEU A 25 -52.05 10.49 -1.74
CA LEU A 25 -52.24 11.60 -0.79
C LEU A 25 -52.09 12.98 -1.45
N LYS A 26 -51.46 13.06 -2.63
CA LYS A 26 -51.24 14.28 -3.43
C LYS A 26 -50.53 15.42 -2.67
N ASP A 27 -49.79 15.10 -1.61
CA ASP A 27 -48.96 16.06 -0.88
C ASP A 27 -47.69 16.37 -1.70
N ALA A 28 -47.57 17.61 -2.17
CA ALA A 28 -46.48 18.07 -3.01
C ALA A 28 -45.15 18.21 -2.24
N ASP A 29 -45.21 18.65 -0.99
CA ASP A 29 -44.01 18.82 -0.14
C ASP A 29 -43.42 17.45 0.20
N PHE A 30 -44.27 16.47 0.50
CA PHE A 30 -43.83 15.10 0.71
C PHE A 30 -43.23 14.47 -0.56
N LYS A 31 -43.79 14.75 -1.76
CA LYS A 31 -43.20 14.28 -3.03
C LYS A 31 -41.80 14.86 -3.26
N MET A 32 -41.61 16.13 -2.95
CA MET A 32 -40.33 16.80 -3.10
C MET A 32 -39.29 16.18 -2.15
N LEU A 33 -39.62 16.03 -0.87
CA LEU A 33 -38.72 15.40 0.11
C LEU A 33 -38.33 13.96 -0.26
N LEU A 34 -39.25 13.16 -0.80
CA LEU A 34 -38.92 11.82 -1.28
C LEU A 34 -38.04 11.84 -2.52
N ALA A 35 -38.22 12.81 -3.43
CA ALA A 35 -37.36 12.97 -4.59
C ALA A 35 -35.93 13.35 -4.17
N ASP A 36 -35.81 14.30 -3.24
CA ASP A 36 -34.53 14.73 -2.68
C ASP A 36 -33.82 13.55 -1.98
N LEU A 37 -34.53 12.83 -1.10
CA LEU A 37 -34.00 11.65 -0.43
C LEU A 37 -33.56 10.56 -1.41
N GLN A 38 -34.31 10.35 -2.50
CA GLN A 38 -33.94 9.40 -3.54
C GLN A 38 -32.66 9.84 -4.27
N GLY A 39 -32.49 11.14 -4.51
CA GLY A 39 -31.28 11.74 -5.08
C GLY A 39 -30.06 11.52 -4.17
N GLU A 40 -30.17 11.93 -2.90
CA GLU A 40 -29.11 11.76 -1.90
C GLU A 40 -28.67 10.30 -1.75
N LEU A 41 -29.61 9.35 -1.75
CA LEU A 41 -29.29 7.92 -1.70
C LEU A 41 -28.61 7.42 -2.98
N ALA A 42 -28.98 7.95 -4.15
CA ALA A 42 -28.32 7.59 -5.40
C ALA A 42 -26.87 8.10 -5.44
N ASP A 43 -26.64 9.33 -5.01
CA ASP A 43 -25.31 9.93 -4.93
C ASP A 43 -24.44 9.18 -3.91
N ALA A 44 -24.97 8.91 -2.72
CA ALA A 44 -24.28 8.11 -1.71
C ALA A 44 -23.91 6.70 -2.24
N LYS A 45 -24.78 6.08 -3.04
CA LYS A 45 -24.48 4.79 -3.68
C LYS A 45 -23.27 4.90 -4.62
N LEU A 46 -23.21 5.94 -5.44
CA LEU A 46 -22.09 6.18 -6.37
C LEU A 46 -20.78 6.44 -5.62
N GLU A 47 -20.82 7.25 -4.57
CA GLU A 47 -19.64 7.50 -3.73
C GLU A 47 -19.11 6.22 -3.08
N VAL A 48 -19.99 5.37 -2.55
CA VAL A 48 -19.60 4.09 -1.95
C VAL A 48 -18.98 3.15 -2.99
N VAL A 49 -19.50 3.11 -4.21
CA VAL A 49 -18.90 2.32 -5.30
C VAL A 49 -17.49 2.84 -5.62
N ALA A 50 -17.32 4.15 -5.78
CA ALA A 50 -16.01 4.76 -6.05
C ALA A 50 -15.00 4.52 -4.90
N LEU A 51 -15.46 4.55 -3.64
CA LEU A 51 -14.63 4.23 -2.48
C LEU A 51 -14.19 2.76 -2.48
N LYS A 52 -15.08 1.83 -2.84
CA LYS A 52 -14.74 0.41 -2.96
C LYS A 52 -13.68 0.16 -4.03
N GLU A 53 -13.79 0.83 -5.19
CA GLU A 53 -12.79 0.73 -6.26
C GLU A 53 -11.42 1.23 -5.80
N LYS A 54 -11.38 2.40 -5.15
CA LYS A 54 -10.14 2.95 -4.55
C LYS A 54 -9.56 2.02 -3.49
N MET A 55 -10.41 1.44 -2.64
CA MET A 55 -9.97 0.50 -1.61
C MET A 55 -9.37 -0.76 -2.23
N ALA A 56 -9.98 -1.29 -3.30
CA ALA A 56 -9.44 -2.45 -4.02
C ALA A 56 -8.04 -2.15 -4.61
N ASP A 57 -7.87 -1.00 -5.29
CA ASP A 57 -6.57 -0.57 -5.82
C ASP A 57 -5.51 -0.42 -4.72
N LEU A 58 -5.88 0.18 -3.58
CA LEU A 58 -4.98 0.31 -2.44
C LEU A 58 -4.60 -1.04 -1.83
N LEU A 59 -5.54 -1.98 -1.71
CA LEU A 59 -5.25 -3.33 -1.21
C LEU A 59 -4.30 -4.08 -2.14
N THR A 60 -4.50 -3.99 -3.46
CA THR A 60 -3.59 -4.58 -4.44
C THR A 60 -2.20 -3.97 -4.35
N LYS A 61 -2.08 -2.64 -4.30
CA LYS A 61 -0.78 -1.96 -4.14
C LYS A 61 -0.09 -2.33 -2.83
N ASN A 62 -0.85 -2.46 -1.75
CA ASN A 62 -0.30 -2.84 -0.45
C ASN A 62 0.23 -4.28 -0.48
N ALA A 63 -0.51 -5.22 -1.06
CA ALA A 63 -0.04 -6.59 -1.26
C ALA A 63 1.26 -6.63 -2.08
N ASP A 64 1.30 -5.94 -3.23
CA ASP A 64 2.47 -5.84 -4.09
C ASP A 64 3.70 -5.27 -3.35
N LEU A 65 3.50 -4.20 -2.59
CA LEU A 65 4.57 -3.57 -1.80
C LEU A 65 5.05 -4.48 -0.68
N THR A 66 4.13 -5.17 -0.01
CA THR A 66 4.45 -6.13 1.05
C THR A 66 5.30 -7.26 0.50
N THR A 67 4.90 -7.89 -0.62
CA THR A 67 5.70 -8.94 -1.27
C THR A 67 7.08 -8.43 -1.71
N LYS A 68 7.16 -7.20 -2.26
CA LYS A 68 8.46 -6.58 -2.63
C LYS A 68 9.36 -6.35 -1.41
N LEU A 69 8.78 -5.92 -0.29
CA LEU A 69 9.52 -5.73 0.96
C LEU A 69 10.01 -7.07 1.50
N GLU A 70 9.13 -8.07 1.60
CA GLU A 70 9.47 -9.42 2.04
C GLU A 70 10.60 -10.01 1.20
N THR A 71 10.52 -9.90 -0.13
CA THR A 71 11.58 -10.36 -1.05
C THR A 71 12.91 -9.65 -0.81
N ARG A 72 12.89 -8.35 -0.49
CA ARG A 72 14.12 -7.58 -0.19
C ARG A 72 14.73 -7.94 1.15
N THR A 73 13.90 -8.34 2.12
CA THR A 73 14.30 -8.67 3.49
C THR A 73 14.57 -10.16 3.71
N SER A 74 14.10 -11.04 2.84
CA SER A 74 14.26 -12.49 2.97
C SER A 74 15.68 -12.97 2.65
N GLU A 75 16.44 -12.20 1.88
CA GLU A 75 17.87 -12.47 1.66
C GLU A 75 18.62 -12.31 3.00
N GLN A 76 18.97 -13.45 3.62
CA GLN A 76 19.83 -13.43 4.80
C GLN A 76 21.28 -13.15 4.39
N PRO A 77 21.99 -12.26 5.10
CA PRO A 77 23.39 -11.99 4.84
C PRO A 77 24.24 -13.24 5.17
N GLU A 78 24.96 -13.74 4.19
CA GLU A 78 25.93 -14.83 4.37
C GLU A 78 27.35 -14.25 4.47
N PRO A 79 28.16 -14.66 5.47
CA PRO A 79 29.55 -14.22 5.56
C PRO A 79 30.34 -14.58 4.29
N MET A 80 31.15 -13.64 3.81
CA MET A 80 32.12 -13.87 2.74
C MET A 80 33.40 -13.05 3.00
N GLU A 81 34.42 -13.26 2.18
CA GLU A 81 35.65 -12.47 2.31
C GLU A 81 35.38 -10.97 2.12
N GLY A 82 35.74 -10.16 3.12
CA GLY A 82 35.58 -8.72 3.12
C GLY A 82 34.20 -8.21 3.55
N GLY A 83 33.19 -9.06 3.74
CA GLY A 83 31.86 -8.59 4.12
C GLY A 83 30.79 -9.68 4.14
N TYR A 84 29.54 -9.30 3.88
CA TYR A 84 28.45 -10.26 3.65
C TYR A 84 28.04 -10.28 2.18
N LYS A 85 27.57 -11.42 1.67
CA LYS A 85 26.81 -11.49 0.43
C LYS A 85 25.32 -11.68 0.71
N LEU A 86 24.52 -11.28 -0.25
CA LEU A 86 23.08 -11.53 -0.28
C LEU A 86 22.80 -12.25 -1.60
N GLY A 87 22.49 -13.54 -1.50
CA GLY A 87 22.52 -14.45 -2.65
C GLY A 87 23.91 -14.49 -3.31
N GLU A 88 23.98 -14.19 -4.60
CA GLU A 88 25.23 -14.19 -5.39
C GLU A 88 25.94 -12.84 -5.45
N LYS A 89 25.42 -11.80 -4.77
CA LYS A 89 25.98 -10.44 -4.81
C LYS A 89 26.71 -10.10 -3.52
N GLY A 90 27.91 -9.54 -3.64
CA GLY A 90 28.74 -9.10 -2.52
C GLY A 90 30.20 -8.88 -2.94
N PRO A 91 31.09 -8.50 -2.02
CA PRO A 91 30.83 -8.27 -0.59
C PRO A 91 30.16 -6.92 -0.32
N TYR A 92 29.24 -6.89 0.65
CA TYR A 92 28.62 -5.69 1.20
C TYR A 92 29.24 -5.32 2.55
N CYS A 93 29.29 -4.03 2.86
CA CYS A 93 29.87 -3.51 4.10
C CYS A 93 29.08 -3.93 5.34
N ILE A 94 29.72 -4.68 6.22
CA ILE A 94 29.18 -5.16 7.51
C ILE A 94 28.68 -3.98 8.36
N ALA A 95 29.53 -2.98 8.58
CA ALA A 95 29.20 -1.86 9.47
C ALA A 95 28.01 -1.01 8.98
N CYS A 96 27.88 -0.80 7.66
CA CYS A 96 26.73 -0.08 7.11
C CYS A 96 25.44 -0.92 7.13
N PHE A 97 25.58 -2.23 6.95
CA PHE A 97 24.44 -3.14 6.98
C PHE A 97 23.89 -3.30 8.40
N GLU A 98 24.73 -3.51 9.41
CA GLU A 98 24.29 -3.73 10.79
C GLU A 98 23.76 -2.46 11.47
N LYS A 99 24.34 -1.28 11.17
CA LYS A 99 23.90 -0.02 11.79
C LYS A 99 22.66 0.57 11.12
N GLU A 100 22.58 0.48 9.79
CA GLU A 100 21.63 1.26 9.00
C GLU A 100 20.85 0.41 7.97
N GLY A 101 21.05 -0.91 7.92
CA GLY A 101 20.45 -1.79 6.92
C GLY A 101 20.92 -1.52 5.48
N LYS A 102 22.00 -0.74 5.31
CA LYS A 102 22.46 -0.29 3.98
C LYS A 102 23.36 -1.33 3.32
N LYS A 103 22.92 -1.83 2.16
CA LYS A 103 23.67 -2.75 1.28
C LYS A 103 24.74 -1.99 0.46
N ILE A 104 25.83 -1.53 1.10
CA ILE A 104 26.92 -0.81 0.42
C ILE A 104 27.92 -1.81 -0.17
N LEU A 105 27.97 -1.94 -1.49
CA LEU A 105 28.92 -2.84 -2.17
C LEU A 105 30.36 -2.36 -1.91
N LEU A 106 31.23 -3.27 -1.51
CA LEU A 106 32.62 -2.99 -1.18
C LEU A 106 33.51 -3.12 -2.43
N PRO A 107 34.07 -2.02 -2.95
CA PRO A 107 35.11 -2.11 -3.95
C PRO A 107 36.42 -2.63 -3.32
N ARG A 108 37.30 -3.20 -4.16
CA ARG A 108 38.68 -3.46 -3.73
C ARG A 108 39.34 -2.14 -3.32
N ALA A 109 40.04 -2.19 -2.19
CA ALA A 109 40.82 -1.07 -1.72
C ALA A 109 41.93 -0.75 -2.74
N GLN A 110 42.15 0.54 -2.98
CA GLN A 110 43.17 1.04 -3.87
C GLN A 110 44.12 1.97 -3.10
N SER A 111 45.32 2.16 -3.66
CA SER A 111 46.35 3.05 -3.12
C SER A 111 46.62 2.81 -1.63
N LEU A 112 46.63 3.87 -0.82
CA LEU A 112 46.97 3.78 0.61
C LEU A 112 46.02 2.86 1.38
N HIS A 113 44.75 2.76 0.97
CA HIS A 113 43.75 1.92 1.64
C HIS A 113 44.04 0.42 1.47
N ALA A 114 44.74 0.03 0.40
CA ALA A 114 45.13 -1.36 0.17
C ALA A 114 46.12 -1.89 1.22
N HIS A 115 46.80 -1.00 1.95
CA HIS A 115 47.64 -1.38 3.10
C HIS A 115 46.83 -1.71 4.36
N PHE A 116 45.58 -1.24 4.46
CA PHE A 116 44.74 -1.37 5.65
C PHE A 116 43.62 -2.42 5.51
N GLY A 117 43.37 -2.91 4.29
CA GLY A 117 42.41 -3.98 4.02
C GLY A 117 42.32 -4.28 2.53
N LYS A 118 41.72 -5.42 2.19
CA LYS A 118 41.46 -5.79 0.79
C LYS A 118 40.30 -4.99 0.21
N TYR A 119 39.38 -4.55 1.07
CA TYR A 119 38.19 -3.80 0.72
C TYR A 119 38.11 -2.50 1.51
N PHE A 120 37.48 -1.49 0.91
CA PHE A 120 37.29 -0.19 1.54
C PHE A 120 35.87 0.33 1.29
N CYS A 121 35.17 0.69 2.37
CA CYS A 121 33.84 1.26 2.26
C CYS A 121 33.90 2.77 2.02
N PRO A 122 33.41 3.29 0.88
CA PRO A 122 33.45 4.73 0.61
C PRO A 122 32.52 5.55 1.51
N VAL A 123 31.52 4.91 2.13
CA VAL A 123 30.49 5.57 2.97
C VAL A 123 30.97 5.71 4.41
N CYS A 124 31.28 4.60 5.08
CA CYS A 124 31.68 4.62 6.50
C CYS A 124 33.20 4.62 6.74
N LYS A 125 34.00 4.52 5.68
CA LYS A 125 35.48 4.53 5.71
C LYS A 125 36.13 3.34 6.44
N ASN A 126 35.37 2.29 6.73
CA ASN A 126 35.92 1.03 7.25
C ASN A 126 36.68 0.24 6.18
N HIS A 127 37.66 -0.52 6.65
CA HIS A 127 38.43 -1.48 5.87
C HIS A 127 38.00 -2.91 6.24
N SER A 128 38.10 -3.84 5.30
CA SER A 128 37.82 -5.27 5.51
C SER A 128 38.76 -6.16 4.72
#